data_AF-A0A8T5RD34-F1
#
_entry.id   AF-A0A8T5RD34-F1
#
_cell.length_a   1.000
_cell.length_b   1.000
_cell.length_c   1.000
_cell.angle_alpha   90.00
_cell.angle_beta   90.00
_cell.angle_gamma   90.00
#
_symmetry.space_group_name_H-M   'P 1'
#
loop_
_entity.id
_entity.type
_entity.pdbx_description
1 polymer ?
#
loop_
_entity_poly.entity_id
_entity_poly.type
_entity_poly.pdbx_seq_one_letter_code
_entity_poly.pdbx_strand_id
1 'polypeptide(L)'
;MSKTYSEEELCQLPFRDESLGLEERVKDLLSRLTLEEKFKLCSGRLMWHTKFIKRLGVKSFTMYDGPHGVRPDRMGKTKSTYFPSAICRAATWDSK
;
A
#
# COMPACT_ATOMS: atom_id res chain seq x y z
N MET A 1 -6.06 16.14 21.55
CA MET A 1 -7.11 16.10 20.49
C MET A 1 -6.41 16.06 19.14
N SER A 2 -6.83 15.19 18.23
CA SER A 2 -6.14 15.01 16.94
C SER A 2 -6.51 16.13 15.96
N LYS A 3 -5.51 16.77 15.34
CA LYS A 3 -5.71 17.89 14.40
C LYS A 3 -6.36 17.38 13.10
N THR A 4 -7.53 17.91 12.75
CA THR A 4 -8.19 17.69 11.46
C THR A 4 -7.57 18.62 10.41
N TYR A 5 -7.37 18.11 9.19
CA TYR A 5 -6.83 18.88 8.06
C TYR A 5 -7.91 19.00 6.98
N SER A 6 -7.97 20.15 6.31
CA SER A 6 -8.65 20.32 5.02
C SER A 6 -7.86 19.62 3.90
N GLU A 7 -8.49 19.41 2.74
CA GLU A 7 -7.82 18.79 1.58
C GLU A 7 -6.66 19.66 1.07
N GLU A 8 -6.83 20.99 1.08
CA GLU A 8 -5.79 21.94 0.69
C GLU A 8 -4.59 21.85 1.63
N GLU A 9 -4.81 21.77 2.94
CA GLU A 9 -3.73 21.62 3.92
C GLU A 9 -3.01 20.28 3.77
N LEU A 10 -3.74 19.18 3.50
CA LEU A 10 -3.14 17.86 3.30
C LEU A 10 -2.16 17.85 2.13
N CYS A 11 -2.53 18.48 1.01
CA CYS A 11 -1.68 18.57 -0.18
C CYS A 11 -0.36 19.31 0.08
N GLN A 12 -0.32 20.22 1.06
CA GLN A 12 0.87 20.99 1.42
C GLN A 12 1.74 20.33 2.50
N LEU A 13 1.36 19.16 3.01
CA LEU A 13 2.16 18.48 4.04
C LEU A 13 3.44 17.89 3.45
N PRO A 14 4.57 17.91 4.19
CA PRO A 14 5.86 17.43 3.68
C PRO A 14 5.81 16.00 3.14
N PHE A 15 5.05 15.09 3.75
CA PHE A 15 4.94 13.72 3.22
C PHE A 15 4.28 13.63 1.83
N ARG A 16 3.54 14.65 1.40
CA ARG A 16 2.93 14.77 0.06
C ARG A 16 3.82 15.51 -0.94
N ASP A 17 4.86 16.19 -0.50
CA ASP A 17 5.80 16.87 -1.36
C ASP A 17 6.70 15.85 -2.08
N GLU A 18 6.64 15.82 -3.42
CA GLU A 18 7.41 14.90 -4.25
C GLU A 18 8.87 15.35 -4.44
N SER A 19 9.20 16.60 -4.10
CA SER A 19 10.57 17.12 -4.17
C SER A 19 11.47 16.65 -3.02
N LEU A 20 10.87 16.23 -1.89
CA LEU A 20 11.58 15.70 -0.73
C LEU A 20 11.95 14.22 -0.90
N GLY A 21 13.00 13.79 -0.21
CA GLY A 21 13.43 12.39 -0.21
C GLY A 21 12.38 11.45 0.41
N LEU A 22 12.33 10.20 -0.06
CA LEU A 22 11.36 9.20 0.43
C LEU A 22 11.38 9.08 1.96
N GLU A 23 12.57 8.97 2.56
CA GLU A 23 12.69 8.77 4.00
C GLU A 23 12.28 9.98 4.83
N GLU A 24 12.47 11.18 4.30
CA GLU A 24 12.00 12.41 4.92
C GLU A 24 10.47 12.46 4.95
N ARG A 25 9.85 12.14 3.81
CA ARG A 25 8.39 12.06 3.67
C ARG A 25 7.78 10.99 4.59
N VAL A 26 8.40 9.82 4.66
CA VAL A 26 7.95 8.73 5.54
C VAL A 26 8.07 9.13 7.01
N LYS A 27 9.20 9.72 7.42
CA LYS A 27 9.39 10.21 8.80
C LYS A 27 8.34 11.26 9.18
N ASP A 28 8.06 12.22 8.31
CA ASP A 28 7.02 13.22 8.52
C ASP A 28 5.65 12.55 8.72
N LEU A 29 5.24 11.65 7.82
CA LEU A 29 3.98 10.91 7.96
C LEU A 29 3.90 10.13 9.29
N LEU A 30 4.95 9.37 9.62
CA LEU A 30 5.00 8.55 10.83
C LEU A 30 4.97 9.38 12.12
N SER A 31 5.52 10.60 12.09
CA SER A 31 5.47 11.54 13.22
C SER A 31 4.06 12.09 13.47
N ARG A 32 3.26 12.20 12.40
CA ARG A 32 1.88 12.72 12.45
C ARG A 32 0.85 11.68 12.87
N LEU A 33 1.16 10.40 12.72
CA LEU A 33 0.28 9.30 13.12
C LEU A 33 0.24 9.14 14.64
N THR A 34 -0.96 8.98 15.19
CA THR A 34 -1.11 8.52 16.57
C THR A 34 -0.68 7.07 16.70
N LEU A 35 -0.41 6.61 17.92
CA LEU A 35 -0.09 5.21 18.17
C LEU A 35 -1.21 4.27 17.69
N GLU A 36 -2.47 4.65 17.91
CA GLU A 36 -3.63 3.90 17.42
C GLU A 36 -3.68 3.84 15.88
N GLU A 37 -3.38 4.95 15.20
CA GLU A 37 -3.32 5.00 13.74
C GLU A 37 -2.18 4.13 13.18
N LYS A 38 -1.03 4.04 13.87
CA LYS A 38 0.05 3.11 13.52
C LYS A 38 -0.42 1.65 13.61
N PHE A 39 -1.05 1.27 14.72
CA PHE A 39 -1.60 -0.08 14.87
C PHE A 39 -2.69 -0.41 13.84
N LYS A 40 -3.49 0.58 13.43
CA LYS A 40 -4.48 0.40 12.36
C LYS A 40 -3.83 0.00 11.04
N LEU A 41 -2.66 0.53 10.71
CA LEU A 41 -1.94 0.17 9.48
C LEU A 41 -1.31 -1.23 9.54
N CYS A 42 -1.03 -1.73 10.75
CA CYS A 42 -0.53 -3.09 10.97
C CYS A 42 -1.62 -4.17 11.01
N SER A 43 -2.89 -3.80 10.78
CA SER A 43 -4.02 -4.74 10.80
C SER A 43 -4.87 -4.61 9.53
N GLY A 44 -5.38 -5.74 9.06
CA GLY A 44 -6.33 -5.78 7.96
C GLY A 44 -7.68 -5.16 8.35
N ARG A 45 -8.27 -4.37 7.46
CA ARG A 45 -9.68 -3.99 7.51
C ARG A 45 -10.58 -5.09 6.93
N LEU A 46 -10.14 -5.67 5.82
CA LEU A 46 -10.75 -6.77 5.10
C LEU A 46 -9.64 -7.72 4.64
N MET A 47 -10.02 -8.82 4.00
CA MET A 47 -9.07 -9.69 3.30
C MET A 47 -8.23 -8.84 2.34
N TRP A 48 -6.91 -8.81 2.54
CA TRP A 48 -5.96 -8.07 1.71
C TRP A 48 -6.01 -6.53 1.72
N HIS A 49 -6.78 -5.89 2.60
CA HIS A 49 -6.88 -4.42 2.64
C HIS A 49 -6.47 -3.86 4.00
N THR A 50 -5.64 -2.82 4.04
CA THR A 50 -5.32 -2.11 5.29
C THR A 50 -6.45 -1.15 5.71
N LYS A 51 -6.41 -0.64 6.94
CA LYS A 51 -7.33 0.42 7.39
C LYS A 51 -6.89 1.80 6.82
N PHE A 52 -7.88 2.64 6.54
CA PHE A 52 -7.65 4.04 6.13
C PHE A 52 -7.30 4.93 7.32
N ILE A 53 -6.51 5.98 7.11
CA ILE A 53 -6.31 7.07 8.07
C ILE A 53 -6.91 8.35 7.47
N LYS A 54 -8.24 8.52 7.65
CA LYS A 54 -9.03 9.61 7.04
C LYS A 54 -8.42 10.99 7.27
N ARG A 55 -8.00 11.26 8.50
CA ARG A 55 -7.47 12.55 8.94
C ARG A 55 -6.23 13.00 8.18
N LEU A 56 -5.38 12.06 7.74
CA LEU A 56 -4.16 12.33 6.96
C LEU A 56 -4.35 11.99 5.48
N GLY A 57 -5.57 11.67 5.05
CA GLY A 57 -5.86 11.25 3.68
C GLY A 57 -5.13 9.97 3.24
N VAL A 58 -4.66 9.13 4.17
CA VAL A 58 -3.99 7.86 3.84
C VAL A 58 -5.05 6.85 3.45
N LYS A 59 -5.05 6.48 2.17
CA LYS A 59 -5.97 5.50 1.60
C LYS A 59 -5.64 4.09 2.09
N SER A 60 -6.62 3.20 2.01
CA SER A 60 -6.40 1.76 2.22
C SER A 60 -5.49 1.22 1.12
N PHE A 61 -4.48 0.45 1.49
CA PHE A 61 -3.63 -0.29 0.55
C PHE A 61 -4.24 -1.66 0.30
N THR A 62 -4.21 -2.10 -0.95
CA THR A 62 -4.63 -3.44 -1.35
C THR A 62 -3.41 -4.31 -1.61
N MET A 63 -3.43 -5.53 -1.10
CA MET A 63 -2.41 -6.55 -1.29
C MET A 63 -2.95 -7.60 -2.25
N TYR A 64 -2.08 -8.20 -3.05
CA TYR A 64 -2.46 -9.28 -3.97
C TYR A 64 -1.37 -10.34 -3.97
N ASP A 65 -1.75 -11.61 -4.03
CA ASP A 65 -0.80 -12.70 -4.30
C ASP A 65 -0.23 -12.53 -5.72
N GLY A 66 1.06 -12.81 -5.90
CA GLY A 66 1.76 -12.60 -7.17
C GLY A 66 2.73 -13.67 -7.69
N PRO A 67 2.89 -14.88 -7.11
CA PRO A 67 4.03 -15.75 -7.44
C PRO A 67 4.09 -16.24 -8.89
N HIS A 68 2.96 -16.24 -9.61
CA HIS A 68 2.87 -16.62 -11.02
C HIS A 68 1.84 -15.75 -11.77
N GLY A 69 1.77 -14.47 -11.40
CA GLY A 69 0.78 -13.52 -11.90
C GLY A 69 -0.04 -12.92 -10.77
N VAL A 70 -0.58 -11.72 -11.01
CA VAL A 70 -1.42 -11.02 -10.03
C VAL A 70 -2.71 -11.80 -9.84
N ARG A 71 -3.02 -12.20 -8.60
CA ARG A 71 -4.30 -12.83 -8.24
C ARG A 71 -5.35 -11.74 -7.97
N PRO A 72 -6.29 -11.47 -8.88
CA PRO A 72 -7.29 -10.44 -8.65
C PRO A 72 -8.29 -10.90 -7.58
N ASP A 73 -8.63 -9.99 -6.67
CA ASP A 73 -9.65 -10.18 -5.61
C ASP A 73 -11.09 -10.33 -6.18
N ARG A 74 -11.26 -10.24 -7.50
CA ARG A 74 -12.57 -10.33 -8.16
C ARG A 74 -12.87 -11.71 -8.73
N MET A 75 -12.43 -12.79 -8.08
CA MET A 75 -12.82 -14.19 -8.33
C MET A 75 -13.05 -14.52 -9.82
N GLY A 76 -12.03 -14.24 -10.67
CA GLY A 76 -12.05 -14.53 -12.11
C GLY A 76 -12.73 -13.49 -13.03
N LYS A 77 -13.34 -12.43 -12.50
CA LYS A 77 -13.95 -11.36 -13.32
C LYS A 77 -12.93 -10.45 -14.00
N THR A 78 -11.74 -10.33 -13.42
CA THR A 78 -10.64 -9.57 -14.02
C THR A 78 -9.64 -10.54 -14.62
N LYS A 79 -9.36 -10.40 -15.91
CA LYS A 79 -8.32 -11.19 -16.57
C LYS A 79 -6.95 -10.70 -16.12
N SER A 80 -6.07 -11.63 -15.82
CA SER A 80 -4.67 -11.39 -15.48
C SER A 80 -3.82 -12.43 -16.19
N THR A 81 -2.58 -12.08 -16.51
CA THR A 81 -1.64 -13.05 -17.09
C THR A 81 -1.30 -14.10 -16.04
N TYR A 82 -1.48 -15.37 -16.39
CA TYR A 82 -1.14 -16.51 -15.56
C TYR A 82 0.15 -17.13 -16.08
N PHE A 83 1.27 -16.85 -15.43
CA PHE A 83 2.58 -17.33 -15.81
C PHE A 83 2.79 -18.79 -15.38
N PRO A 84 3.76 -19.51 -15.97
CA PRO A 84 4.20 -20.79 -15.43
C PRO A 84 4.60 -20.65 -13.96
N SER A 85 4.34 -21.69 -13.17
CA SER A 85 4.74 -21.74 -11.76
C SER A 85 6.25 -21.61 -11.61
N ALA A 86 6.71 -21.27 -10.40
CA ALA A 86 8.15 -21.09 -10.13
C ALA A 86 8.98 -22.33 -10.50
N ILE A 87 8.48 -23.55 -10.29
CA ILE A 87 9.18 -24.78 -10.67
C ILE A 87 9.30 -24.96 -12.19
N CYS A 88 8.25 -24.61 -12.95
CA CYS A 88 8.30 -24.63 -14.42
C CYS A 88 9.30 -23.62 -14.96
N ARG A 89 9.36 -22.42 -14.36
CA ARG A 89 10.36 -21.40 -14.71
C ARG A 89 11.77 -21.86 -14.35
N ALA A 90 11.98 -22.46 -13.18
CA ALA A 90 13.29 -22.99 -12.81
C ALA A 90 13.76 -24.10 -13.77
N ALA A 91 12.84 -24.91 -14.29
CA ALA A 91 13.15 -25.98 -15.23
C ALA A 91 13.65 -25.50 -16.60
N THR A 92 13.53 -24.20 -16.93
CA THR A 92 14.09 -23.66 -18.18
C THR A 92 15.60 -23.45 -18.09
N TRP A 93 16.16 -23.40 -16.88
CA TRP A 93 17.55 -22.98 -16.61
C TRP A 93 17.90 -21.60 -17.20
N ASP A 94 16.88 -20.78 -17.48
CA ASP A 94 17.07 -19.41 -17.94
C ASP A 94 17.13 -18.46 -16.74
N SER A 95 18.17 -17.62 -16.71
CA SER A 95 18.39 -16.62 -15.67
C SER A 95 17.77 -15.27 -16.00
N LYS A 96 17.24 -15.12 -17.22
CA LYS A 96 16.55 -13.93 -17.72
C LYS A 96 15.03 -14.16 -17.76
#